data_AF-A0A935D4G0-F1
#
_entry.id   AF-A0A935D4G0-F1
#
_cell.length_a   1.000
_cell.length_b   1.000
_cell.length_c   1.000
_cell.angle_alpha   90.00
_cell.angle_beta   90.00
_cell.angle_gamma   90.00
#
_symmetry.space_group_name_H-M   'P 1'
#
loop_
_entity.id
_entity.type
_entity.pdbx_description
1 polymer ?
#
loop_
_entity_poly.entity_id
_entity_poly.type
_entity_poly.pdbx_seq_one_letter_code
_entity_poly.pdbx_strand_id
1 'polypeptide(L)'
;MASKKTEAAVRGAKLVKKALAAAAAVDFLASPEPMAASLAKKMVLPNGEPLSAGMRALLVVDTDWLGVDFDDEEGEMSGMSLEEAVEEAFGEEAVAAFAEAYDLLPEEVVYFDGDVSRPACLYCGVADDEGEYPVIQMSWEDGVAKIGGFVPFDVWVAQELGALPRGAELGDVPAEYAALPGASAKANADGRAVFTPIAGEPVAPEVAPE
;
A
#
# COMPACT_ATOMS: atom_id res chain seq x y z
N MET A 1 -8.28 -41.34 1.33
CA MET A 1 -7.60 -40.08 1.70
C MET A 1 -8.60 -38.96 1.51
N ALA A 2 -9.08 -38.36 2.60
CA ALA A 2 -9.99 -37.23 2.51
C ALA A 2 -9.16 -35.98 2.21
N SER A 3 -9.26 -35.44 1.00
CA SER A 3 -8.76 -34.11 0.70
C SER A 3 -9.47 -33.15 1.64
N LYS A 4 -8.76 -32.59 2.62
CA LYS A 4 -9.24 -31.43 3.37
C LYS A 4 -9.58 -30.38 2.32
N LYS A 5 -10.86 -30.02 2.20
CA LYS A 5 -11.24 -28.77 1.55
C LYS A 5 -10.49 -27.68 2.30
N THR A 6 -9.44 -27.13 1.69
CA THR A 6 -8.83 -25.91 2.17
C THR A 6 -9.94 -24.86 2.11
N GLU A 7 -10.40 -24.38 3.26
CA GLU A 7 -11.27 -23.21 3.30
C GLU A 7 -10.52 -22.07 2.59
N ALA A 8 -11.22 -21.34 1.72
CA ALA A 8 -10.64 -20.17 1.08
C ALA A 8 -10.22 -19.18 2.18
N ALA A 9 -9.04 -18.60 2.03
CA ALA A 9 -8.57 -17.58 2.96
C ALA A 9 -9.55 -16.40 2.97
N VAL A 10 -9.75 -15.79 4.15
CA VAL A 10 -10.67 -14.66 4.29
C VAL A 10 -10.05 -13.43 3.61
N ARG A 11 -10.80 -12.72 2.77
CA ARG A 11 -10.34 -11.55 2.01
C ARG A 11 -11.31 -10.36 2.10
N GLY A 12 -10.87 -9.23 1.57
CA GLY A 12 -11.58 -7.96 1.39
C GLY A 12 -12.10 -7.37 2.70
N ALA A 13 -13.25 -6.72 2.63
CA ALA A 13 -13.91 -6.07 3.78
C ALA A 13 -14.11 -6.99 5.01
N LYS A 14 -14.22 -8.32 4.83
CA LYS A 14 -14.35 -9.25 5.95
C LYS A 14 -13.04 -9.38 6.72
N LEU A 15 -11.91 -9.44 6.01
CA LEU A 15 -10.59 -9.49 6.63
C LEU A 15 -10.27 -8.18 7.34
N VAL A 16 -10.52 -7.03 6.69
CA VAL A 16 -10.30 -5.70 7.30
C VAL A 16 -11.15 -5.50 8.55
N LYS A 17 -12.42 -5.92 8.57
CA LYS A 17 -13.24 -5.85 9.80
C LYS A 17 -12.68 -6.70 10.94
N LYS A 18 -12.09 -7.86 10.65
CA LYS A 18 -11.40 -8.69 11.65
C LYS A 18 -10.14 -7.98 12.16
N ALA A 19 -9.41 -7.32 11.27
CA ALA A 19 -8.23 -6.51 11.58
C ALA A 19 -8.55 -5.36 12.54
N LEU A 20 -9.56 -4.56 12.21
CA LEU A 20 -10.07 -3.48 13.06
C LEU A 20 -10.51 -3.98 14.45
N ALA A 21 -11.19 -5.13 14.51
CA ALA A 21 -11.58 -5.72 15.80
C ALA A 21 -10.37 -6.17 16.63
N ALA A 22 -9.30 -6.67 15.99
CA ALA A 22 -8.07 -7.05 16.67
C ALA A 22 -7.34 -5.81 17.23
N ALA A 23 -7.21 -4.75 16.42
CA ALA A 23 -6.61 -3.48 16.83
C ALA A 23 -7.38 -2.82 17.99
N ALA A 24 -8.71 -2.81 17.93
CA ALA A 24 -9.55 -2.28 18.99
C ALA A 24 -9.42 -3.06 20.31
N ALA A 25 -9.14 -4.36 20.26
CA ALA A 25 -8.98 -5.19 21.46
C ALA A 25 -7.71 -4.85 22.27
N VAL A 26 -6.75 -4.16 21.66
CA VAL A 26 -5.48 -3.73 22.29
C VAL A 26 -5.31 -2.21 22.31
N ASP A 27 -6.38 -1.46 22.04
CA ASP A 27 -6.40 0.02 22.04
C ASP A 27 -5.37 0.64 21.07
N PHE A 28 -5.14 -0.02 19.93
CA PHE A 28 -4.16 0.44 18.93
C PHE A 28 -4.64 1.66 18.15
N LEU A 29 -5.96 1.81 17.94
CA LEU A 29 -6.59 2.94 17.27
C LEU A 29 -7.19 3.87 18.32
N ALA A 30 -6.35 4.59 19.06
CA ALA A 30 -6.76 5.29 20.29
C ALA A 30 -7.68 6.51 20.05
N SER A 31 -7.61 7.15 18.87
CA SER A 31 -8.44 8.33 18.53
C SER A 31 -8.80 8.35 17.04
N PRO A 32 -9.63 7.40 16.58
CA PRO A 32 -9.88 7.23 15.15
C PRO A 32 -10.71 8.37 14.56
N GLU A 33 -10.38 8.78 13.34
CA GLU A 33 -11.10 9.82 12.60
C GLU A 33 -11.87 9.20 11.42
N PRO A 34 -13.19 8.96 11.54
CA PRO A 34 -13.93 8.23 10.51
C PRO A 34 -14.36 9.12 9.34
N MET A 35 -14.15 8.61 8.13
CA MET A 35 -14.80 9.13 6.92
C MET A 35 -16.30 8.82 6.94
N ALA A 36 -17.14 9.78 6.55
CA ALA A 36 -18.57 9.53 6.38
C ALA A 36 -18.82 8.40 5.36
N ALA A 37 -19.66 7.41 5.70
CA ALA A 37 -19.91 6.24 4.83
C ALA A 37 -20.46 6.60 3.44
N SER A 38 -21.21 7.70 3.32
CA SER A 38 -21.67 8.23 2.04
C SER A 38 -20.53 8.79 1.19
N LEU A 39 -19.54 9.41 1.82
CA LEU A 39 -18.32 9.91 1.17
C LEU A 39 -17.46 8.73 0.72
N ALA A 40 -17.15 7.78 1.60
CA ALA A 40 -16.38 6.58 1.27
C ALA A 40 -16.99 5.74 0.12
N LYS A 41 -18.31 5.82 -0.08
CA LYS A 41 -19.00 5.14 -1.19
C LYS A 41 -18.81 5.84 -2.54
N LYS A 42 -18.70 7.18 -2.56
CA LYS A 42 -18.48 7.96 -3.78
C LYS A 42 -16.99 8.18 -4.08
N MET A 43 -16.12 7.95 -3.09
CA MET A 43 -14.69 8.15 -3.21
C MET A 43 -14.07 7.28 -4.30
N VAL A 44 -13.20 7.90 -5.11
CA VAL A 44 -12.41 7.22 -6.16
C VAL A 44 -10.92 7.39 -5.89
N LEU A 45 -10.12 6.50 -6.48
CA LEU A 45 -8.68 6.63 -6.57
C LEU A 45 -8.30 7.64 -7.67
N PRO A 46 -7.04 8.12 -7.72
CA PRO A 46 -6.56 9.04 -8.75
C PRO A 46 -6.77 8.55 -10.20
N ASN A 47 -6.75 7.23 -10.40
CA ASN A 47 -7.06 6.62 -11.70
C ASN A 47 -8.57 6.59 -12.06
N GLY A 48 -9.43 7.18 -11.22
CA GLY A 48 -10.88 7.21 -11.36
C GLY A 48 -11.62 5.93 -10.96
N GLU A 49 -10.90 4.87 -10.57
CA GLU A 49 -11.50 3.62 -10.13
C GLU A 49 -12.02 3.73 -8.68
N PRO A 50 -13.06 2.96 -8.32
CA PRO A 50 -13.58 3.00 -6.96
C PRO A 50 -12.59 2.42 -5.96
N LEU A 51 -12.67 2.90 -4.72
CA LEU A 51 -11.99 2.26 -3.59
C LEU A 51 -12.33 0.77 -3.48
N SER A 52 -11.40 -0.04 -2.97
CA SER A 52 -11.68 -1.43 -2.66
C SER A 52 -12.71 -1.56 -1.52
N ALA A 53 -13.32 -2.74 -1.38
CA ALA A 53 -14.21 -2.98 -0.26
C ALA A 53 -13.47 -2.98 1.09
N GLY A 54 -12.22 -3.46 1.12
CA GLY A 54 -11.31 -3.36 2.25
C GLY A 54 -11.01 -1.91 2.63
N MET A 55 -10.59 -1.08 1.69
CA MET A 55 -10.30 0.35 1.91
C MET A 55 -11.50 1.08 2.51
N ARG A 56 -12.68 0.94 1.90
CA ARG A 56 -13.90 1.55 2.47
C ARG A 56 -14.20 1.08 3.88
N ALA A 57 -13.91 -0.18 4.21
CA ALA A 57 -14.15 -0.70 5.55
C ALA A 57 -13.19 -0.10 6.60
N LEU A 58 -11.96 0.24 6.20
CA LEU A 58 -10.99 0.95 7.04
C LEU A 58 -11.37 2.43 7.19
N LEU A 59 -11.53 3.16 6.09
CA LEU A 59 -11.68 4.61 6.12
C LEU A 59 -12.95 5.09 6.83
N VAL A 60 -14.02 4.30 6.84
CA VAL A 60 -15.22 4.63 7.65
C VAL A 60 -15.03 4.46 9.16
N VAL A 61 -13.89 3.90 9.57
CA VAL A 61 -13.47 3.80 10.96
C VAL A 61 -12.38 4.82 11.24
N ASP A 62 -11.33 4.85 10.42
CA ASP A 62 -10.16 5.67 10.68
C ASP A 62 -9.41 6.03 9.39
N THR A 63 -9.41 7.31 9.01
CA THR A 63 -8.59 7.86 7.93
C THR A 63 -7.21 8.29 8.41
N ASP A 64 -7.13 8.79 9.65
CA ASP A 64 -5.91 9.33 10.25
C ASP A 64 -4.86 8.24 10.44
N TRP A 65 -5.28 7.03 10.83
CA TRP A 65 -4.34 5.90 10.96
C TRP A 65 -3.56 5.59 9.68
N LEU A 66 -4.18 5.76 8.50
CA LEU A 66 -3.50 5.53 7.23
C LEU A 66 -2.74 6.78 6.76
N GLY A 67 -3.04 7.97 7.30
CA GLY A 67 -2.48 9.25 6.91
C GLY A 67 -2.69 9.54 5.42
N VAL A 68 -3.92 9.38 4.94
CA VAL A 68 -4.26 9.62 3.54
C VAL A 68 -4.99 10.93 3.34
N ASP A 69 -4.54 11.70 2.37
CA ASP A 69 -5.20 12.91 1.91
C ASP A 69 -6.30 12.60 0.89
N PHE A 70 -7.38 13.38 0.94
CA PHE A 70 -8.49 13.28 0.00
C PHE A 70 -9.25 14.61 -0.10
N ASP A 71 -9.88 14.83 -1.26
CA ASP A 71 -10.82 15.93 -1.49
C ASP A 71 -12.25 15.44 -1.25
N ASP A 72 -12.93 16.01 -0.26
CA ASP A 72 -14.29 15.62 0.10
C ASP A 72 -15.37 16.21 -0.82
N GLU A 73 -15.08 17.34 -1.47
CA GLU A 73 -15.93 18.00 -2.46
C GLU A 73 -15.94 17.20 -3.76
N GLU A 74 -14.76 16.92 -4.31
CA GLU A 74 -14.55 16.14 -5.54
C GLU A 74 -14.80 14.65 -5.32
N GLY A 75 -14.57 14.16 -4.10
CA GLY A 75 -14.72 12.75 -3.76
C GLY A 75 -13.61 11.90 -4.38
N GLU A 76 -12.38 12.36 -4.27
CA GLU A 76 -11.19 11.74 -4.83
C GLU A 76 -10.05 11.66 -3.79
N MET A 77 -9.32 10.55 -3.79
CA MET A 77 -8.09 10.41 -3.00
C MET A 77 -6.95 11.19 -3.66
N SER A 78 -6.12 11.86 -2.88
CA SER A 78 -4.94 12.54 -3.41
C SER A 78 -3.94 11.53 -3.96
N GLY A 79 -3.53 11.71 -5.22
CA GLY A 79 -2.51 10.93 -5.88
C GLY A 79 -1.18 11.67 -5.97
N MET A 80 -0.09 10.92 -6.06
CA MET A 80 1.23 11.42 -6.44
C MET A 80 1.99 10.37 -7.23
N SER A 81 3.10 10.76 -7.85
CA SER A 81 4.02 9.82 -8.47
C SER A 81 4.76 8.97 -7.43
N LEU A 82 5.27 7.82 -7.85
CA LEU A 82 6.14 7.00 -6.99
C LEU A 82 7.45 7.72 -6.64
N GLU A 83 7.91 8.63 -7.49
CA GLU A 83 9.09 9.47 -7.25
C GLU A 83 8.87 10.39 -6.06
N GLU A 84 7.76 11.15 -6.06
CA GLU A 84 7.35 12.00 -4.94
C GLU A 84 7.16 11.19 -3.66
N ALA A 85 6.53 10.01 -3.72
CA ALA A 85 6.37 9.14 -2.55
C ALA A 85 7.71 8.64 -1.97
N VAL A 86 8.73 8.44 -2.81
CA VAL A 86 10.09 8.09 -2.37
C VAL A 86 10.80 9.28 -1.74
N GLU A 87 10.65 10.47 -2.32
CA GLU A 87 11.20 11.71 -1.76
C GLU A 87 10.59 12.03 -0.40
N GLU A 88 9.28 11.93 -0.24
CA GLU A 88 8.59 12.11 1.05
C GLU A 88 9.06 11.10 2.10
N ALA A 89 9.25 9.83 1.71
CA ALA A 89 9.65 8.78 2.63
C ALA A 89 11.13 8.83 3.05
N PHE A 90 12.03 9.25 2.15
CA PHE A 90 13.48 9.02 2.29
C PHE A 90 14.36 10.22 1.94
N GLY A 91 13.81 11.30 1.40
CA GLY A 91 14.54 12.48 0.92
C GLY A 91 14.96 12.40 -0.55
N GLU A 92 15.29 13.57 -1.11
CA GLU A 92 15.71 13.75 -2.52
C GLU A 92 16.90 12.85 -2.89
N GLU A 93 17.81 12.60 -1.95
CA GLU A 93 18.98 11.78 -2.18
C GLU A 93 18.68 10.29 -2.47
N ALA A 94 17.49 9.81 -2.09
CA ALA A 94 17.05 8.44 -2.33
C ALA A 94 16.49 8.26 -3.74
N VAL A 95 15.96 9.32 -4.36
CA VAL A 95 15.17 9.28 -5.60
C VAL A 95 15.91 8.53 -6.72
N ALA A 96 17.17 8.88 -6.96
CA ALA A 96 17.96 8.24 -8.00
C ALA A 96 18.14 6.72 -7.78
N ALA A 97 18.11 6.25 -6.53
CA ALA A 97 18.25 4.82 -6.21
C ALA A 97 17.03 3.99 -6.60
N PHE A 98 15.87 4.61 -6.85
CA PHE A 98 14.62 3.96 -7.22
C PHE A 98 14.26 4.11 -8.71
N ALA A 99 15.11 4.71 -9.55
CA ALA A 99 14.80 5.08 -10.93
C ALA A 99 14.11 3.99 -11.77
N GLU A 100 14.63 2.75 -11.78
CA GLU A 100 13.98 1.63 -12.51
C GLU A 100 12.54 1.37 -12.04
N ALA A 101 12.24 1.58 -10.76
CA ALA A 101 10.90 1.37 -10.24
C ALA A 101 9.89 2.35 -10.83
N TYR A 102 10.28 3.59 -11.11
CA TYR A 102 9.40 4.61 -11.70
C TYR A 102 8.98 4.23 -13.13
N ASP A 103 9.89 3.65 -13.90
CA ASP A 103 9.59 3.13 -15.24
C ASP A 103 8.64 1.91 -15.20
N LEU A 104 8.77 1.07 -14.17
CA LEU A 104 7.98 -0.15 -14.01
C LEU A 104 6.61 0.09 -13.39
N LEU A 105 6.48 1.15 -12.58
CA LEU A 105 5.29 1.51 -11.83
C LEU A 105 4.88 2.95 -12.18
N PRO A 106 4.46 3.21 -13.44
CA PRO A 106 4.23 4.58 -13.93
C PRO A 106 2.91 5.20 -13.48
N GLU A 107 2.01 4.41 -12.89
CA GLU A 107 0.71 4.87 -12.41
C GLU A 107 0.87 5.59 -11.07
N GLU A 108 -0.09 6.45 -10.74
CA GLU A 108 -0.11 7.19 -9.49
C GLU A 108 -0.26 6.26 -8.26
N VAL A 109 0.19 6.77 -7.12
CA VAL A 109 0.06 6.12 -5.83
C VAL A 109 -0.71 7.01 -4.85
N VAL A 110 -1.41 6.37 -3.92
CA VAL A 110 -1.89 7.05 -2.71
C VAL A 110 -0.87 6.76 -1.62
N TYR A 111 -0.11 7.79 -1.21
CA TYR A 111 0.90 7.68 -0.16
C TYR A 111 0.24 7.51 1.22
N PHE A 112 0.88 6.72 2.09
CA PHE A 112 0.41 6.50 3.47
C PHE A 112 1.35 7.23 4.43
N ASP A 113 0.92 8.37 4.97
CA ASP A 113 1.68 9.16 5.96
C ASP A 113 1.39 8.75 7.42
N GLY A 114 0.57 7.72 7.61
CA GLY A 114 0.22 7.21 8.92
C GLY A 114 1.35 6.47 9.63
N ASP A 115 1.13 6.07 10.88
CA ASP A 115 2.08 5.25 11.67
C ASP A 115 2.03 3.78 11.22
N VAL A 116 2.56 3.53 10.03
CA VAL A 116 2.68 2.22 9.41
C VAL A 116 4.08 1.65 9.61
N SER A 117 4.21 0.33 9.62
CA SER A 117 5.48 -0.31 10.00
C SER A 117 6.67 -0.03 9.08
N ARG A 118 6.40 0.38 7.84
CA ARG A 118 7.38 0.73 6.80
C ARG A 118 6.75 1.72 5.83
N PRO A 119 7.53 2.62 5.22
CA PRO A 119 7.03 3.45 4.13
C PRO A 119 6.34 2.61 3.06
N ALA A 120 5.11 2.99 2.75
CA ALA A 120 4.26 2.25 1.85
C ALA A 120 3.25 3.18 1.17
N CYS A 121 2.75 2.74 0.02
CA CYS A 121 1.71 3.43 -0.72
C CYS A 121 0.79 2.42 -1.39
N LEU A 122 -0.45 2.82 -1.67
CA LEU A 122 -1.34 2.07 -2.55
C LEU A 122 -0.96 2.38 -4.01
N TYR A 123 -0.70 1.36 -4.82
CA TYR A 123 -0.46 1.56 -6.24
C TYR A 123 -1.76 1.46 -7.05
N CYS A 124 -2.10 2.52 -7.79
CA CYS A 124 -3.37 2.68 -8.51
C CYS A 124 -3.36 1.98 -9.88
N GLY A 125 -2.80 0.77 -9.94
CA GLY A 125 -2.83 -0.09 -11.11
C GLY A 125 -4.06 -1.00 -11.14
N VAL A 126 -3.81 -2.28 -11.40
CA VAL A 126 -4.79 -3.36 -11.50
C VAL A 126 -5.05 -3.99 -10.14
N ALA A 127 -6.29 -3.91 -9.67
CA ALA A 127 -6.79 -4.65 -8.51
C ALA A 127 -6.87 -6.17 -8.76
N ASP A 128 -6.80 -6.97 -7.69
CA ASP A 128 -6.97 -8.43 -7.77
C ASP A 128 -8.44 -8.86 -7.94
N ASP A 129 -8.68 -10.18 -7.99
CA ASP A 129 -10.03 -10.75 -8.16
C ASP A 129 -11.02 -10.37 -7.02
N GLU A 130 -10.52 -9.95 -5.85
CA GLU A 130 -11.34 -9.45 -4.73
C GLU A 130 -11.53 -7.92 -4.80
N GLY A 131 -10.96 -7.26 -5.82
CA GLY A 131 -10.99 -5.83 -6.02
C GLY A 131 -10.04 -5.06 -5.10
N GLU A 132 -9.00 -5.72 -4.57
CA GLU A 132 -8.01 -5.12 -3.69
C GLU A 132 -6.76 -4.70 -4.47
N TYR A 133 -6.34 -3.45 -4.30
CA TYR A 133 -5.14 -2.91 -4.97
C TYR A 133 -3.86 -3.30 -4.22
N PRO A 134 -2.73 -3.41 -4.93
CA PRO A 134 -1.44 -3.67 -4.29
C PRO A 134 -1.00 -2.50 -3.41
N VAL A 135 -0.52 -2.84 -2.22
CA VAL A 135 0.34 -1.98 -1.42
C VAL A 135 1.78 -2.26 -1.79
N ILE A 136 2.48 -1.20 -2.17
CA ILE A 136 3.91 -1.20 -2.44
C ILE A 136 4.61 -0.72 -1.18
N GLN A 137 5.58 -1.51 -0.71
CA GLN A 137 6.41 -1.20 0.44
C GLN A 137 7.82 -0.88 -0.03
N MET A 138 8.47 0.05 0.65
CA MET A 138 9.78 0.56 0.27
C MET A 138 10.74 0.54 1.47
N SER A 139 12.02 0.44 1.17
CA SER A 139 13.09 0.66 2.15
C SER A 139 14.31 1.23 1.47
N TRP A 140 14.99 2.14 2.16
CA TRP A 140 16.29 2.63 1.76
C TRP A 140 17.23 2.61 2.96
N GLU A 141 18.10 1.60 3.00
CA GLU A 141 19.00 1.36 4.12
C GLU A 141 20.42 1.21 3.60
N ASP A 142 21.37 1.90 4.23
CA ASP A 142 22.79 1.90 3.85
C ASP A 142 23.03 2.19 2.35
N GLY A 143 22.19 3.06 1.76
CA GLY A 143 22.24 3.43 0.35
C GLY A 143 21.66 2.39 -0.62
N VAL A 144 21.04 1.33 -0.11
CA VAL A 144 20.44 0.26 -0.93
C VAL A 144 18.93 0.40 -0.94
N ALA A 145 18.37 0.70 -2.11
CA ALA A 145 16.94 0.70 -2.33
C ALA A 145 16.39 -0.74 -2.42
N LYS A 146 15.23 -0.96 -1.82
CA LYS A 146 14.35 -2.10 -2.12
C LYS A 146 12.92 -1.62 -2.20
N ILE A 147 12.18 -2.19 -3.13
CA ILE A 147 10.77 -1.93 -3.35
C ILE A 147 10.05 -3.23 -3.70
N GLY A 148 8.77 -3.30 -3.37
CA GLY A 148 7.90 -4.39 -3.79
C GLY A 148 6.78 -4.61 -2.80
N GLY A 149 6.58 -5.85 -2.40
CA GLY A 149 5.46 -6.22 -1.54
C GLY A 149 4.28 -6.67 -2.36
N PHE A 150 3.74 -5.79 -3.22
CA PHE A 150 2.54 -6.04 -4.03
C PHE A 150 1.42 -6.75 -3.24
N VAL A 151 1.36 -6.50 -1.94
CA VAL A 151 0.46 -7.20 -1.02
C VAL A 151 -0.90 -6.56 -1.19
N PRO A 152 -1.97 -7.33 -1.45
CA PRO A 152 -3.30 -6.74 -1.54
C PRO A 152 -3.65 -5.98 -0.25
N PHE A 153 -4.26 -4.80 -0.41
CA PHE A 153 -4.54 -3.88 0.68
C PHE A 153 -5.18 -4.54 1.91
N ASP A 154 -6.17 -5.39 1.71
CA ASP A 154 -6.85 -6.10 2.80
C ASP A 154 -5.93 -7.01 3.64
N VAL A 155 -4.97 -7.67 3.00
CA VAL A 155 -3.98 -8.53 3.65
C VAL A 155 -2.95 -7.67 4.37
N TRP A 156 -2.47 -6.61 3.73
CA TRP A 156 -1.49 -5.71 4.31
C TRP A 156 -2.06 -5.02 5.57
N VAL A 157 -3.27 -4.44 5.49
CA VAL A 157 -3.96 -3.85 6.66
C VAL A 157 -4.13 -4.88 7.78
N ALA A 158 -4.46 -6.13 7.45
CA ALA A 158 -4.61 -7.17 8.47
C ALA A 158 -3.30 -7.54 9.16
N GLN A 159 -2.16 -7.43 8.49
CA GLN A 159 -0.84 -7.57 9.11
C GLN A 159 -0.51 -6.36 9.97
N GLU A 160 -0.79 -5.15 9.49
CA GLU A 160 -0.49 -3.92 10.22
C GLU A 160 -1.30 -3.79 11.51
N LEU A 161 -2.58 -4.14 11.47
CA LEU A 161 -3.49 -4.13 12.62
C LEU A 161 -3.41 -5.41 13.48
N GLY A 162 -2.48 -6.31 13.20
CA GLY A 162 -2.19 -7.48 14.04
C GLY A 162 -3.19 -8.64 13.98
N ALA A 163 -4.11 -8.66 13.01
CA ALA A 163 -4.99 -9.82 12.77
C ALA A 163 -4.32 -10.96 11.99
N LEU A 164 -3.23 -10.65 11.29
CA LEU A 164 -2.32 -11.59 10.64
C LEU A 164 -0.88 -11.35 11.13
N PRO A 165 -0.02 -12.38 11.13
CA PRO A 165 1.39 -12.20 11.40
C PRO A 165 2.04 -11.23 10.40
N ARG A 166 2.73 -10.20 10.92
CA ARG A 166 3.54 -9.31 10.10
C ARG A 166 4.80 -10.04 9.60
N GLY A 167 5.13 -9.81 8.34
CA GLY A 167 6.33 -10.31 7.69
C GLY A 167 7.63 -9.68 8.22
N ALA A 168 8.75 -10.39 8.05
CA ALA A 168 10.07 -9.86 8.40
C ALA A 168 10.70 -9.08 7.24
N GLU A 169 10.38 -9.46 6.01
CA GLU A 169 10.82 -8.79 4.79
C GLU A 169 9.64 -8.11 4.06
N LEU A 170 9.95 -7.28 3.06
CA LEU A 170 8.92 -6.69 2.20
C LEU A 170 8.13 -7.81 1.50
N GLY A 171 6.80 -7.71 1.48
CA GLY A 171 5.96 -8.70 0.78
C GLY A 171 5.79 -10.05 1.46
N ASP A 172 6.40 -10.26 2.63
CA ASP A 172 6.15 -11.46 3.43
C ASP A 172 4.69 -11.50 3.88
N VAL A 173 3.97 -12.52 3.44
CA VAL A 173 2.56 -12.78 3.81
C VAL A 173 2.41 -14.20 4.36
N PRO A 174 1.36 -14.47 5.17
CA PRO A 174 1.07 -15.84 5.60
C PRO A 174 0.91 -16.82 4.43
N ALA A 175 1.18 -18.10 4.66
CA ALA A 175 1.29 -19.11 3.61
C ALA A 175 0.02 -19.24 2.75
N GLU A 176 -1.15 -19.00 3.33
CA GLU A 176 -2.43 -19.01 2.64
C GLU A 176 -2.62 -17.85 1.64
N TYR A 177 -1.78 -16.80 1.73
CA TYR A 177 -1.78 -15.63 0.84
C TYR A 177 -0.53 -15.56 -0.07
N ALA A 178 0.40 -16.51 0.04
CA ALA A 178 1.73 -16.45 -0.61
C ALA A 178 1.71 -16.32 -2.14
N ALA A 179 0.61 -16.69 -2.80
CA ALA A 179 0.48 -16.54 -4.25
C ALA A 179 0.12 -15.11 -4.70
N LEU A 180 -0.39 -14.27 -3.80
CA LEU A 180 -0.98 -12.98 -4.13
C LEU A 180 0.07 -11.93 -4.55
N PRO A 181 1.17 -11.71 -3.81
CA PRO A 181 2.21 -10.76 -4.22
C PRO A 181 2.74 -10.98 -5.63
N GLY A 182 3.08 -12.23 -5.97
CA GLY A 182 3.61 -12.57 -7.29
C GLY A 182 2.59 -12.42 -8.42
N ALA A 183 1.32 -12.73 -8.16
CA ALA A 183 0.25 -12.50 -9.13
C ALA A 183 0.04 -11.00 -9.38
N SER A 184 0.02 -10.20 -8.31
CA SER A 184 -0.15 -8.75 -8.40
C SER A 184 1.05 -8.07 -9.07
N ALA A 185 2.28 -8.46 -8.75
CA ALA A 185 3.49 -7.97 -9.42
C ALA A 185 3.48 -8.27 -10.93
N LYS A 186 2.91 -9.39 -11.35
CA LYS A 186 2.77 -9.75 -12.77
C LYS A 186 1.69 -8.92 -13.48
N ALA A 187 0.64 -8.53 -12.76
CA ALA A 187 -0.43 -7.71 -13.32
C ALA A 187 -0.04 -6.24 -13.43
N ASN A 188 0.83 -5.77 -12.54
CA ASN A 188 1.13 -4.35 -12.35
C ASN A 188 2.55 -3.93 -12.78
N ALA A 189 3.47 -4.88 -12.92
CA ALA A 189 4.86 -4.62 -13.25
C ALA A 189 5.42 -5.76 -14.11
N ASP A 190 6.68 -6.16 -13.89
CA ASP A 190 7.35 -7.21 -14.66
C ASP A 190 7.34 -8.60 -13.97
N GLY A 191 6.59 -8.75 -12.88
CA GLY A 191 6.49 -9.99 -12.11
C GLY A 191 7.47 -10.13 -10.94
N ARG A 192 8.41 -9.19 -10.74
CA ARG A 192 9.26 -9.16 -9.53
C ARG A 192 8.43 -8.69 -8.33
N ALA A 193 8.16 -9.58 -7.38
CA ALA A 193 7.40 -9.23 -6.17
C ALA A 193 8.19 -8.35 -5.18
N VAL A 194 9.52 -8.45 -5.18
CA VAL A 194 10.45 -7.58 -4.44
C VAL A 194 11.73 -7.50 -5.24
N PHE A 195 12.31 -6.31 -5.37
CA PHE A 195 13.57 -6.11 -6.08
C PHE A 195 14.34 -4.89 -5.58
N THR A 196 15.63 -4.87 -5.87
CA THR A 196 16.47 -3.68 -5.77
C THR A 196 16.49 -3.01 -7.15
N PRO A 197 15.96 -1.78 -7.28
CA PRO A 197 15.96 -1.06 -8.55
C PRO A 197 17.38 -0.79 -9.05
N ILE A 198 17.54 -0.69 -10.36
CA ILE A 198 18.72 -0.10 -10.97
C ILE A 198 18.65 1.42 -10.76
N ALA A 199 19.67 1.96 -10.11
CA ALA A 199 19.79 3.40 -9.86
C ALA A 199 19.99 4.17 -11.19
N GLY A 200 19.36 5.35 -11.28
CA GLY A 200 19.53 6.29 -12.36
C GLY A 200 20.78 7.16 -12.20
N GLU A 201 20.95 8.12 -13.11
CA GLU A 201 21.97 9.16 -12.93
C GLU A 201 21.57 10.07 -11.76
N PRO A 202 22.49 10.41 -10.84
CA PRO A 202 22.18 11.32 -9.75
C PRO A 202 21.89 12.72 -10.33
N VAL A 203 20.80 13.34 -9.87
CA VAL A 203 20.52 14.74 -10.18
C VAL A 203 21.62 15.57 -9.54
N ALA A 204 22.39 16.32 -10.34
CA ALA A 204 23.40 17.21 -9.81
C ALA A 204 22.72 18.31 -8.98
N PRO A 205 23.23 18.64 -7.78
CA PRO A 205 22.61 19.66 -6.95
C PRO A 205 22.52 20.97 -7.71
N GLU A 206 21.34 21.59 -7.68
CA GLU A 206 21.10 22.88 -8.34
C GLU A 206 22.04 23.91 -7.69
N VAL A 207 23.08 24.32 -8.42
CA VAL A 207 24.03 25.32 -7.94
C VAL A 207 23.31 26.67 -8.00
N ALA A 208 22.81 27.13 -6.85
CA ALA A 208 22.19 28.45 -6.74
C ALA A 208 23.14 29.52 -7.32
N PRO A 209 22.65 30.42 -8.19
CA PRO A 209 23.49 31.48 -8.75
C PRO A 209 23.95 32.44 -7.64
N GLU A 210 25.26 32.70 -7.58
CA GLU A 210 25.91 33.67 -6.67
C GLU A 210 25.43 35.12 -6.88
#